data_AF-A0A7W5TTH9-F1
#
_entry.id   AF-A0A7W5TTH9-F1
#
_cell.length_a   1.000
_cell.length_b   1.000
_cell.length_c   1.000
_cell.angle_alpha   90.00
_cell.angle_beta   90.00
_cell.angle_gamma   90.00
#
_symmetry.space_group_name_H-M   'P 1'
#
loop_
_entity.id
_entity.type
_entity.pdbx_description
1 polymer ?
#
loop_
_entity_poly.entity_id
_entity_poly.type
_entity_poly.pdbx_seq_one_letter_code
_entity_poly.pdbx_strand_id
1 'polypeptide(L)'
;MAGHYDLDELYSNTYTDEDRLAFENQPTSRKALLPAWALALFLGLTGAHRYYLGHVPTAAVQSVLLGGVVVLMGFELTSVALALVGIAGAWMIIDLFLLLSGTLRDRAGHRLRGFTKYAGICATVTVLVLVLLLFVALVVGTSSGASL
;
A
#
# COMPACT_ATOMS: atom_id res chain seq x y z
N MET A 1 37.49 -34.22 -12.81
CA MET A 1 36.74 -33.77 -13.99
C MET A 1 35.90 -32.58 -13.57
N ALA A 2 36.37 -31.35 -13.82
CA ALA A 2 35.54 -30.17 -13.59
C ALA A 2 34.53 -30.10 -14.75
N GLY A 3 33.24 -30.25 -14.45
CA GLY A 3 32.18 -30.12 -15.45
C GLY A 3 32.25 -28.72 -16.05
N HIS A 4 32.44 -28.63 -17.36
CA HIS A 4 32.33 -27.37 -18.09
C HIS A 4 30.84 -27.03 -18.14
N TYR A 5 30.37 -26.25 -17.17
CA TYR A 5 29.02 -25.73 -17.15
C TYR A 5 28.96 -24.54 -18.13
N ASP A 6 28.09 -24.65 -19.14
CA ASP A 6 27.80 -23.56 -20.06
C ASP A 6 26.91 -22.54 -19.34
N LEU A 7 27.56 -21.53 -18.78
CA LEU A 7 26.89 -20.47 -18.02
C LEU A 7 26.04 -19.60 -18.94
N ASP A 8 26.36 -19.49 -20.24
CA ASP A 8 25.57 -18.69 -21.17
C ASP A 8 24.20 -19.34 -21.40
N GLU A 9 24.14 -20.66 -21.54
CA GLU A 9 22.88 -21.40 -21.59
C GLU A 9 22.12 -21.30 -20.25
N LEU A 10 22.81 -21.42 -19.12
CA LEU A 10 22.20 -21.34 -17.78
C LEU A 10 21.63 -19.94 -17.47
N TYR A 11 22.30 -18.86 -17.93
CA TYR A 11 21.83 -17.48 -17.78
C TYR A 11 20.84 -17.07 -18.88
N SER A 12 20.89 -17.68 -20.07
CA SER A 12 19.92 -17.42 -21.14
C SER A 12 18.48 -17.81 -20.75
N ASN A 13 18.33 -18.79 -19.86
CA ASN A 13 17.05 -19.33 -19.40
C ASN A 13 16.52 -18.69 -18.10
N THR A 14 17.01 -17.50 -17.72
CA THR A 14 16.41 -16.76 -16.58
C THR A 14 15.24 -15.87 -17.00
N TYR A 15 15.07 -15.61 -18.29
CA TYR A 15 13.92 -14.91 -18.84
C TYR A 15 13.65 -15.40 -20.26
N THR A 16 12.81 -16.43 -20.37
CA THR A 16 12.45 -17.02 -21.67
C THR A 16 11.40 -16.16 -22.39
N ASP A 17 11.28 -16.32 -23.71
CA ASP A 17 10.17 -15.72 -24.46
C ASP A 17 8.80 -16.19 -23.93
N GLU A 18 8.72 -17.40 -23.37
CA GLU A 18 7.50 -17.88 -22.70
C GLU A 18 7.17 -17.07 -21.43
N ASP A 19 8.16 -16.74 -20.60
CA ASP A 19 7.97 -15.88 -19.42
C ASP A 19 7.52 -14.47 -19.82
N ARG A 20 8.10 -13.94 -20.91
CA ARG A 20 7.71 -12.66 -21.49
C ARG A 20 6.26 -12.68 -21.94
N LEU A 21 5.87 -13.70 -22.71
CA LEU A 21 4.50 -13.87 -23.19
C LEU A 21 3.53 -14.11 -22.03
N ALA A 22 3.93 -14.85 -20.99
CA ALA A 22 3.14 -15.04 -19.78
C ALA A 22 2.93 -13.72 -19.02
N PHE A 23 3.92 -12.83 -19.01
CA PHE A 23 3.79 -11.49 -18.41
C PHE A 23 2.90 -10.56 -19.25
N GLU A 24 3.08 -10.52 -20.57
CA GLU A 24 2.28 -9.71 -21.49
C GLU A 24 0.80 -10.16 -21.50
N ASN A 25 0.55 -11.47 -21.44
CA ASN A 25 -0.79 -12.06 -21.48
C ASN A 25 -1.46 -12.19 -20.10
N GLN A 26 -0.89 -11.60 -19.04
CA GLN A 26 -1.51 -11.66 -17.72
C GLN A 26 -2.90 -11.00 -17.73
N PRO A 27 -3.95 -11.70 -17.28
CA PRO A 27 -5.29 -11.13 -17.20
C PRO A 27 -5.28 -9.89 -16.28
N THR A 28 -5.78 -8.78 -16.81
CA THR A 28 -5.92 -7.54 -16.04
C THR A 28 -7.20 -7.57 -15.22
N SER A 29 -7.16 -7.06 -13.98
CA SER A 29 -8.36 -6.94 -13.16
C SER A 29 -9.31 -5.90 -13.76
N ARG A 30 -10.62 -6.08 -13.59
CA ARG A 30 -11.61 -5.04 -13.89
C ARG A 30 -11.47 -3.80 -12.98
N LYS A 31 -10.83 -3.97 -11.81
CA LYS A 31 -10.61 -2.91 -10.82
C LYS A 31 -9.48 -2.00 -11.27
N ALA A 32 -9.66 -0.71 -11.11
CA ALA A 32 -8.68 0.29 -11.55
C ALA A 32 -7.74 0.71 -10.42
N LEU A 33 -6.49 1.03 -10.77
CA LEU A 33 -5.49 1.48 -9.79
C LEU A 33 -5.88 2.83 -9.16
N LEU A 34 -6.32 3.78 -9.97
CA LEU A 34 -6.70 5.14 -9.53
C LEU A 34 -7.67 5.16 -8.34
N PRO A 35 -8.87 4.52 -8.42
CA PRO A 35 -9.79 4.49 -7.29
C PRO A 35 -9.24 3.70 -6.10
N ALA A 36 -8.50 2.60 -6.33
CA ALA A 36 -7.85 1.86 -5.24
C ALA A 36 -6.84 2.73 -4.48
N TRP A 37 -6.04 3.52 -5.21
CA TRP A 37 -5.05 4.44 -4.67
C TRP A 37 -5.68 5.63 -3.96
N ALA A 38 -6.72 6.24 -4.55
CA ALA A 38 -7.45 7.33 -3.90
C ALA A 38 -8.09 6.86 -2.58
N LEU A 39 -8.70 5.66 -2.58
CA LEU A 39 -9.23 5.05 -1.35
C LEU A 39 -8.13 4.78 -0.33
N ALA A 40 -6.95 4.32 -0.76
CA ALA A 40 -5.83 4.07 0.14
C ALA A 40 -5.25 5.37 0.72
N LEU A 41 -5.25 6.46 -0.04
CA LEU A 41 -4.70 7.74 0.42
C LEU A 41 -5.66 8.47 1.38
N PHE A 42 -6.95 8.56 1.05
CA PHE A 42 -7.93 9.32 1.84
C PHE A 42 -8.65 8.49 2.91
N LEU A 43 -8.95 7.22 2.61
CA LEU A 43 -9.62 6.28 3.49
C LEU A 43 -8.67 5.16 3.94
N GLY A 44 -7.37 5.43 3.90
CA GLY A 44 -6.34 4.45 4.23
C GLY A 44 -6.47 3.89 5.64
N LEU A 45 -6.91 4.69 6.61
CA LEU A 45 -7.10 4.24 8.00
C LEU A 45 -8.30 3.30 8.18
N THR A 46 -9.32 3.37 7.31
CA THR A 46 -10.52 2.53 7.39
C THR A 46 -10.33 1.15 6.75
N GLY A 47 -9.41 1.04 5.79
CA GLY A 47 -9.20 -0.18 5.00
C GLY A 47 -10.09 -0.27 3.74
N ALA A 48 -10.68 0.84 3.29
CA ALA A 48 -11.59 0.85 2.13
C ALA A 48 -10.96 0.34 0.83
N HIS A 49 -9.66 0.58 0.61
CA HIS A 49 -8.93 0.05 -0.55
C HIS A 49 -8.86 -1.49 -0.55
N ARG A 50 -8.72 -2.13 0.62
CA ARG A 50 -8.73 -3.59 0.74
C ARG A 50 -10.13 -4.16 0.49
N TYR A 51 -11.19 -3.47 0.92
CA TYR A 51 -12.56 -3.83 0.54
C TYR A 51 -12.76 -3.75 -0.97
N TYR A 52 -12.30 -2.68 -1.59
CA TYR A 52 -12.36 -2.52 -3.05
C TYR A 52 -11.64 -3.66 -3.76
N LEU A 53 -10.46 -4.06 -3.28
CA LEU A 53 -9.67 -5.19 -3.80
C LEU A 53 -10.22 -6.57 -3.45
N GLY A 54 -11.34 -6.67 -2.73
CA GLY A 54 -11.96 -7.94 -2.35
C GLY A 54 -11.26 -8.69 -1.21
N HIS A 55 -10.33 -8.03 -0.51
CA HIS A 55 -9.57 -8.56 0.63
C HIS A 55 -10.31 -8.34 1.95
N VAL A 56 -11.56 -8.80 2.02
CA VAL A 56 -12.49 -8.62 3.15
C VAL A 56 -11.89 -8.96 4.53
N PRO A 57 -11.16 -10.08 4.74
CA PRO A 57 -10.69 -10.42 6.08
C PRO A 57 -9.68 -9.40 6.62
N THR A 58 -8.68 -9.03 5.83
CA THR A 58 -7.70 -8.01 6.25
C THR A 58 -8.32 -6.62 6.38
N ALA A 59 -9.28 -6.29 5.53
CA ALA A 59 -10.02 -5.03 5.63
C ALA A 59 -10.84 -4.95 6.92
N ALA A 60 -11.48 -6.05 7.33
CA ALA A 60 -12.24 -6.13 8.56
C ALA A 60 -11.35 -5.95 9.80
N VAL A 61 -10.17 -6.56 9.84
CA VAL A 61 -9.20 -6.34 10.93
C VAL A 61 -8.86 -4.86 11.07
N GLN A 62 -8.62 -4.19 9.93
CA GLN A 62 -8.28 -2.77 9.92
C GLN A 62 -9.45 -1.88 10.33
N SER A 63 -10.67 -2.16 9.86
CA SER A 63 -11.87 -1.44 10.29
C SER A 63 -12.18 -1.64 11.77
N VAL A 64 -11.95 -2.84 12.32
CA VAL A 64 -12.09 -3.12 13.75
C VAL A 64 -11.05 -2.34 14.56
N LEU A 65 -9.81 -2.26 14.08
CA LEU A 65 -8.77 -1.45 14.71
C LEU A 65 -9.20 0.03 14.81
N LEU A 66 -9.75 0.58 13.72
CA LEU A 66 -10.29 1.95 13.70
C LEU A 66 -11.49 2.10 14.64
N GLY A 67 -12.41 1.13 14.65
CA GLY A 67 -13.55 1.12 15.57
C GLY A 67 -13.09 1.11 17.03
N GLY A 68 -12.05 0.33 17.36
CA GLY A 68 -11.41 0.30 18.67
C GLY A 68 -10.83 1.66 19.06
N VAL A 69 -10.16 2.36 18.14
CA VAL A 69 -9.67 3.74 18.38
C VAL A 69 -10.82 4.67 18.76
N VAL A 70 -11.93 4.65 18.02
CA VAL A 70 -13.10 5.51 18.27
C VAL A 70 -13.72 5.21 19.63
N VAL A 71 -13.86 3.93 19.98
CA VAL A 71 -14.40 3.51 21.28
C VAL A 71 -13.48 3.95 22.42
N LEU A 72 -12.17 3.74 22.29
CA LEU A 72 -11.18 4.14 23.30
C LEU A 72 -11.12 5.66 23.51
N MET A 73 -11.35 6.46 22.45
CA MET A 73 -11.51 7.91 22.59
C MET A 73 -12.71 8.28 23.46
N GLY A 74 -13.81 7.54 23.40
CA GLY A 74 -14.97 7.73 24.27
C GLY A 74 -14.75 7.33 25.74
N PHE A 75 -13.79 6.44 26.00
CA PHE A 75 -13.38 6.02 27.35
C PHE A 75 -12.23 6.87 27.93
N GLU A 76 -11.90 8.01 27.31
CA GLU A 76 -10.80 8.91 27.70
C GLU A 76 -9.41 8.24 27.74
N LEU A 77 -9.26 7.10 27.05
CA LEU A 77 -8.01 6.32 27.00
C LEU A 77 -7.12 6.78 25.85
N THR A 78 -6.80 8.07 25.84
CA THR A 78 -6.18 8.76 24.69
C THR A 78 -4.78 8.23 24.36
N SER A 79 -3.99 7.84 25.35
CA SER A 79 -2.64 7.31 25.13
C SER A 79 -2.67 5.99 24.35
N VAL A 80 -3.59 5.09 24.70
CA VAL A 80 -3.78 3.81 24.01
C VAL A 80 -4.37 4.05 22.61
N ALA A 81 -5.36 4.95 22.50
CA ALA A 81 -5.93 5.31 21.21
C ALA A 81 -4.86 5.86 20.24
N LEU A 82 -3.96 6.73 20.71
CA LEU A 82 -2.88 7.29 19.91
C LEU A 82 -1.88 6.23 19.46
N ALA A 83 -1.54 5.26 20.32
CA ALA A 83 -0.68 4.14 19.96
C ALA A 83 -1.31 3.30 18.81
N LEU A 84 -2.62 3.00 18.89
CA LEU A 84 -3.32 2.27 17.84
C LEU A 84 -3.42 3.07 16.53
N VAL A 85 -3.61 4.39 16.60
CA VAL A 85 -3.56 5.26 15.43
C VAL A 85 -2.19 5.21 14.77
N GLY A 86 -1.10 5.18 15.55
CA GLY A 86 0.25 4.99 15.03
C GLY A 86 0.42 3.66 14.28
N ILE A 87 -0.10 2.56 14.85
CA ILE A 87 -0.09 1.24 14.20
C ILE A 87 -0.92 1.26 12.91
N ALA A 88 -2.13 1.82 12.94
CA ALA A 88 -2.99 1.94 11.77
C ALA A 88 -2.38 2.83 10.67
N GLY A 89 -1.68 3.91 11.07
CA GLY A 89 -0.95 4.78 10.17
C GLY A 89 0.24 4.08 9.50
N ALA A 90 1.04 3.33 10.27
CA ALA A 90 2.11 2.51 9.71
C ALA A 90 1.58 1.46 8.73
N TRP A 91 0.46 0.80 9.07
CA TRP A 91 -0.22 -0.13 8.17
C TRP A 91 -0.64 0.56 6.87
N MET A 92 -1.25 1.75 6.95
CA MET A 92 -1.67 2.54 5.78
C MET A 92 -0.48 2.87 4.86
N ILE A 93 0.67 3.24 5.40
CA ILE A 93 1.88 3.51 4.61
C ILE A 93 2.39 2.24 3.92
N ILE A 94 2.45 1.12 4.64
CA ILE A 94 2.84 -0.19 4.07
C ILE A 94 1.89 -0.56 2.92
N ASP A 95 0.59 -0.40 3.11
CA ASP A 95 -0.41 -0.71 2.09
C ASP A 95 -0.26 0.16 0.85
N LEU A 96 0.04 1.45 1.03
CA LEU A 96 0.27 2.36 -0.07
C LEU A 96 1.50 1.95 -0.88
N PHE A 97 2.57 1.53 -0.20
CA PHE A 97 3.76 0.97 -0.85
C PHE A 97 3.44 -0.32 -1.61
N LEU A 98 2.72 -1.27 -0.99
CA LEU A 98 2.32 -2.52 -1.63
C LEU A 98 1.39 -2.30 -2.84
N LEU A 99 0.51 -1.31 -2.77
CA LEU A 99 -0.38 -0.95 -3.87
C LEU A 99 0.40 -0.34 -5.04
N LEU A 100 1.34 0.57 -4.75
CA LEU A 100 2.15 1.25 -5.77
C LEU A 100 3.21 0.34 -6.38
N SER A 101 3.76 -0.61 -5.62
CA SER A 101 4.65 -1.66 -6.15
C SER A 101 3.92 -2.69 -7.02
N GLY A 102 2.58 -2.74 -6.92
CA GLY A 102 1.74 -3.72 -7.60
C GLY A 102 1.76 -5.11 -6.94
N THR A 103 2.28 -5.18 -5.71
CA THR A 103 2.21 -6.38 -4.87
C THR A 103 0.78 -6.59 -4.34
N LEU A 104 0.07 -5.50 -4.02
CA LEU A 104 -1.33 -5.55 -3.62
C LEU A 104 -2.21 -5.70 -4.87
N ARG A 105 -2.65 -6.93 -5.11
CA ARG A 105 -3.46 -7.32 -6.26
C ARG A 105 -4.92 -7.51 -5.89
N ASP A 106 -5.77 -7.76 -6.89
CA ASP A 106 -7.15 -8.18 -6.64
C ASP A 106 -7.19 -9.59 -6.04
N ARG A 107 -8.34 -10.01 -5.50
CA ARG A 107 -8.55 -11.37 -4.95
C ARG A 107 -8.19 -12.49 -5.93
N ALA A 108 -8.32 -12.23 -7.24
CA ALA A 108 -7.93 -13.15 -8.31
C ALA A 108 -6.42 -13.15 -8.63
N GLY A 109 -5.60 -12.37 -7.92
CA GLY A 109 -4.16 -12.26 -8.19
C GLY A 109 -3.81 -11.43 -9.43
N HIS A 110 -4.80 -10.77 -10.03
CA HIS A 110 -4.62 -9.95 -11.23
C HIS A 110 -4.13 -8.54 -10.90
N ARG A 111 -3.29 -7.98 -11.78
CA ARG A 111 -2.85 -6.59 -11.67
C ARG A 111 -4.00 -5.63 -11.95
N LEU A 112 -3.98 -4.48 -11.28
CA LEU A 112 -5.01 -3.46 -11.43
C LEU A 112 -4.95 -2.81 -12.82
N ARG A 113 -6.12 -2.48 -13.37
CA ARG A 113 -6.23 -1.82 -14.67
C ARG A 113 -5.55 -0.46 -14.64
N GLY A 114 -4.75 -0.20 -15.66
CA GLY A 114 -4.02 1.06 -15.81
C GLY A 114 -2.81 1.21 -14.90
N PHE A 115 -2.35 0.12 -14.26
CA PHE A 115 -1.17 0.15 -13.38
C PHE A 115 0.07 0.71 -14.10
N THR A 116 0.40 0.19 -15.28
CA THR A 116 1.56 0.64 -16.07
C THR A 116 1.50 2.12 -16.47
N LYS A 117 0.30 2.70 -16.60
CA LYS A 117 0.10 4.10 -16.98
C LYS A 117 0.14 5.06 -15.79
N TYR A 118 -0.48 4.68 -14.67
CA TYR A 118 -0.72 5.59 -13.54
C TYR A 118 0.16 5.35 -12.31
N ALA A 119 0.80 4.19 -12.18
CA ALA A 119 1.56 3.84 -10.97
C ALA A 119 2.65 4.87 -10.64
N GLY A 120 3.44 5.31 -11.64
CA GLY A 120 4.48 6.32 -11.43
C GLY A 120 3.91 7.65 -10.95
N ILE A 121 2.84 8.15 -11.58
CA ILE A 121 2.18 9.40 -11.20
C ILE A 121 1.63 9.31 -9.77
N CYS A 122 0.92 8.23 -9.46
CA CYS A 122 0.38 8.00 -8.11
C CYS A 122 1.49 7.91 -7.06
N ALA A 123 2.63 7.30 -7.38
CA ALA A 123 3.77 7.23 -6.48
C ALA A 123 4.38 8.61 -6.20
N THR A 124 4.61 9.42 -7.24
CA THR A 124 5.11 10.79 -7.08
C THR A 124 4.16 11.63 -6.22
N VAL A 125 2.85 11.59 -6.51
CA VAL A 125 1.84 12.34 -5.73
C VAL A 125 1.82 11.87 -4.29
N THR A 126 1.91 10.56 -4.05
CA THR A 126 1.99 9.98 -2.71
C THR A 126 3.17 10.52 -1.93
N VAL A 127 4.37 10.51 -2.52
CA VAL A 127 5.58 11.02 -1.88
C VAL A 127 5.43 12.49 -1.53
N LEU A 128 4.91 13.31 -2.46
CA LEU A 128 4.67 14.74 -2.20
C LEU A 128 3.69 14.95 -1.04
N VAL A 129 2.60 14.18 -0.99
CA VAL A 129 1.62 14.25 0.11
C VAL A 129 2.25 13.84 1.43
N LEU A 130 3.04 12.76 1.48
CA LEU A 130 3.69 12.31 2.72
C LEU A 130 4.74 13.32 3.21
N VAL A 131 5.52 13.91 2.30
CA VAL A 131 6.47 14.98 2.63
C VAL A 131 5.75 16.21 3.15
N LEU A 132 4.64 16.60 2.53
CA LEU A 132 3.80 17.71 3.01
C LEU A 132 3.23 17.42 4.40
N LEU A 133 2.69 16.22 4.63
CA LEU A 133 2.17 15.81 5.93
C LEU A 133 3.25 15.81 7.01
N LEU A 134 4.45 15.33 6.69
CA LEU A 134 5.61 15.38 7.59
C LEU A 134 5.99 16.82 7.93
N PHE A 135 6.03 17.70 6.93
CA PHE A 135 6.31 19.13 7.14
C PHE A 135 5.26 19.79 8.04
N VAL A 136 3.97 19.53 7.79
CA VAL A 136 2.87 20.01 8.64
C VAL A 136 3.02 19.49 10.07
N ALA A 137 3.29 18.19 10.24
CA ALA A 137 3.49 17.59 11.56
C ALA A 137 4.68 18.23 12.31
N LEU A 138 5.77 18.55 11.62
CA LEU A 138 6.92 19.24 12.19
C LEU A 138 6.55 20.66 12.65
N VAL A 139 5.85 21.43 11.81
CA VAL A 139 5.41 22.79 12.14
C VAL A 139 4.44 22.79 13.33
N VAL A 140 3.44 21.90 13.32
CA VAL A 140 2.50 21.77 14.44
C VAL A 140 3.20 21.30 15.71
N GLY A 141 4.11 20.32 15.61
CA GLY A 141 4.87 19.80 16.75
C GLY A 141 5.73 20.86 17.44
N THR A 142 6.36 21.76 16.67
CA THR A 142 7.13 22.88 17.24
C THR A 142 6.25 23.93 17.91
N SER A 143 5.02 24.14 17.43
CA SER A 143 4.08 25.09 18.04
C SER A 143 3.53 24.64 19.40
N SER A 144 3.43 23.32 19.64
CA SER A 144 2.98 22.75 20.92
C SER A 144 4.04 22.75 22.03
N GLY A 145 5.30 23.06 21.70
CA GLY A 145 6.42 23.12 22.66
C GLY A 145 6.67 24.50 23.26
N ALA A 146 5.95 25.54 22.83
CA ALA A 146 6.17 26.93 23.24
C ALA A 146 5.33 27.40 24.45
N SER A 147 4.60 26.49 25.11
CA SER A 147 3.72 26.81 26.25
C SER A 147 4.15 26.14 27.57
N LEU A 148 5.44 25.92 27.78
CA LEU A 148 6.03 25.58 29.09
C LEU A 148 6.77 26.77 29.69
#